data_AF-A0A066UCD9-F1
#
_entry.id   AF-A0A066UCD9-F1
#
_cell.length_a   1.000
_cell.length_b   1.000
_cell.length_c   1.000
_cell.angle_alpha   90.00
_cell.angle_beta   90.00
_cell.angle_gamma   90.00
#
_symmetry.space_group_name_H-M   'P 1'
#
loop_
_entity.id
_entity.type
_entity.pdbx_description
1 polymer ?
#
loop_
_entity_poly.entity_id
_entity_poly.type
_entity_poly.pdbx_seq_one_letter_code
_entity_poly.pdbx_strand_id
1 'polypeptide(L)' 'MSHHTAMDELTSRGEDDSFDALASRLIDEYGPERSQDIRAAIAAERRRFDDAGVRSFLPVLVERSARDRLERA' A
#
# COMPACT_ATOMS: atom_id res chain seq x y z
N MET A 1 -29.05 14.31 -1.09
CA MET A 1 -28.05 13.60 -0.25
C MET A 1 -27.10 12.84 -1.17
N SER A 2 -26.11 13.52 -1.79
CA SER A 2 -25.23 12.90 -2.80
C SER A 2 -23.77 13.36 -2.75
N HIS A 3 -23.38 14.12 -1.72
CA HIS A 3 -22.01 14.64 -1.59
C HIS A 3 -21.02 13.64 -0.98
N HIS A 4 -21.49 12.59 -0.29
CA HIS A 4 -20.62 11.65 0.42
C HIS A 4 -19.96 10.65 -0.54
N THR A 5 -20.74 10.03 -1.43
CA THR A 5 -20.26 9.01 -2.37
C THR A 5 -19.17 9.51 -3.33
N ALA A 6 -19.29 10.74 -3.83
CA ALA A 6 -18.30 11.31 -4.75
C ALA A 6 -16.94 11.57 -4.08
N MET A 7 -16.94 11.98 -2.79
CA MET A 7 -15.71 12.15 -2.02
C MET A 7 -15.05 10.81 -1.73
N ASP A 8 -15.84 9.80 -1.35
CA ASP A 8 -15.33 8.45 -1.08
C ASP A 8 -14.66 7.83 -2.31
N GLU A 9 -15.26 7.98 -3.49
CA GLU A 9 -14.68 7.51 -4.76
C GLU A 9 -13.37 8.23 -5.14
N LEU A 10 -13.28 9.54 -4.88
CA LEU A 10 -12.07 10.33 -5.12
C LEU A 10 -10.94 9.93 -4.17
N THR A 11 -11.25 9.70 -2.90
CA THR A 11 -10.27 9.18 -1.93
C THR A 11 -9.82 7.76 -2.28
N SER A 12 -10.74 6.89 -2.72
CA SER A 12 -10.40 5.51 -3.12
C SER A 12 -9.45 5.49 -4.31
N ARG A 13 -9.68 6.32 -5.34
CA ARG A 13 -8.78 6.38 -6.51
C ARG A 13 -7.40 6.95 -6.14
N GLY A 14 -7.35 8.01 -5.33
CA GLY A 14 -6.09 8.58 -4.88
C GLY A 14 -5.27 7.64 -4.00
N GLU A 15 -5.94 6.76 -3.25
CA GLU A 15 -5.30 5.70 -2.47
C GLU A 15 -4.72 4.61 -3.35
N ASP A 16 -5.47 4.15 -4.37
CA ASP A 16 -4.98 3.17 -5.34
C ASP A 16 -3.71 3.66 -6.06
N ASP A 17 -3.73 4.91 -6.54
CA ASP A 17 -2.57 5.54 -7.19
C ASP A 17 -1.34 5.64 -6.25
N SER A 18 -1.58 5.88 -4.95
CA SER A 18 -0.52 5.97 -3.94
C SER A 18 0.14 4.61 -3.65
N PHE A 19 -0.64 3.52 -3.64
CA PHE A 19 -0.11 2.17 -3.45
C PHE A 19 0.67 1.68 -4.67
N ASP A 20 0.22 2.03 -5.88
CA ASP A 20 0.95 1.70 -7.11
C ASP A 20 2.29 2.43 -7.19
N ALA A 21 2.33 3.71 -6.80
CA ALA A 21 3.58 4.46 -6.69
C ALA A 21 4.53 3.86 -5.63
N LEU A 22 4.00 3.41 -4.48
CA LEU A 22 4.78 2.71 -3.46
C LEU A 22 5.35 1.40 -3.98
N ALA A 23 4.54 0.59 -4.67
CA ALA A 23 4.97 -0.67 -5.27
C ALA A 23 6.09 -0.45 -6.29
N SER A 24 5.96 0.57 -7.16
CA SER A 24 7.00 0.90 -8.14
C SER A 24 8.34 1.21 -7.47
N ARG A 25 8.35 2.07 -6.44
CA ARG A 25 9.60 2.43 -5.73
C ARG A 25 10.26 1.23 -5.06
N LEU A 26 9.47 0.36 -4.44
CA LEU A 26 10.00 -0.85 -3.79
C LEU A 26 10.52 -1.86 -4.82
N ILE A 27 9.89 -1.96 -5.99
CA ILE A 27 10.37 -2.80 -7.09
C ILE A 27 11.69 -2.25 -7.64
N ASP A 28 11.80 -0.94 -7.80
CA ASP A 28 13.04 -0.29 -8.24
C ASP A 28 14.19 -0.50 -7.24
N GLU A 29 13.89 -0.55 -5.94
CA GLU A 29 14.89 -0.74 -4.86
C GLU A 29 15.31 -2.20 -4.68
N TYR A 30 14.34 -3.14 -4.67
CA TYR A 30 14.56 -4.54 -4.31
C TYR A 30 14.65 -5.50 -5.49
N GLY A 31 14.43 -4.99 -6.71
CA GLY A 31 14.53 -5.76 -7.94
C GLY A 31 13.18 -6.29 -8.46
N PRO A 32 13.00 -6.38 -9.78
CA PRO A 32 11.76 -6.86 -10.41
C PRO A 32 11.41 -8.30 -10.06
N GLU A 33 12.39 -9.13 -9.71
CA GLU A 33 12.19 -10.52 -9.26
C GLU A 33 11.40 -10.62 -7.94
N ARG A 34 11.42 -9.57 -7.11
CA ARG A 34 10.65 -9.50 -5.85
C ARG A 34 9.28 -8.84 -6.02
N SER A 35 8.90 -8.47 -7.25
CA SER A 35 7.67 -7.70 -7.51
C SER A 35 6.38 -8.36 -7.01
N GLN A 36 6.29 -9.69 -7.10
CA GLN A 36 5.14 -10.44 -6.59
C GLN A 36 5.05 -10.38 -5.07
N ASP A 37 6.19 -10.56 -4.37
CA ASP A 37 6.26 -10.51 -2.91
C ASP A 37 5.95 -9.12 -2.37
N ILE A 38 6.46 -8.08 -3.04
CA ILE A 38 6.22 -6.67 -2.71
C ILE A 38 4.73 -6.34 -2.82
N ARG A 39 4.08 -6.71 -3.94
CA ARG A 39 2.63 -6.49 -4.13
C ARG A 39 1.81 -7.26 -3.11
N ALA A 40 2.21 -8.49 -2.78
CA ALA A 40 1.55 -9.31 -1.77
C ALA A 40 1.67 -8.70 -0.36
N ALA A 41 2.83 -8.14 -0.02
CA ALA A 41 3.05 -7.43 1.25
C ALA A 41 2.18 -6.17 1.35
N ILE A 42 2.16 -5.34 0.30
CA ILE A 42 1.32 -4.13 0.23
C ILE A 42 -0.17 -4.49 0.38
N ALA A 43 -0.65 -5.52 -0.33
CA ALA A 43 -2.05 -5.95 -0.26
C ALA A 43 -2.43 -6.52 1.11
N ALA A 44 -1.53 -7.27 1.75
CA ALA A 44 -1.76 -7.81 3.09
C ALA A 44 -1.89 -6.71 4.14
N GLU A 45 -1.03 -5.70 4.06
CA GLU A 45 -1.08 -4.55 4.95
C GLU A 45 -2.29 -3.66 4.65
N ARG A 46 -2.62 -3.37 3.38
CA ARG A 46 -3.83 -2.60 3.02
C ARG A 46 -5.10 -3.13 3.68
N ARG A 47 -5.31 -4.46 3.62
CA ARG A 47 -6.44 -5.12 4.30
C ARG A 47 -6.42 -4.96 5.82
N ARG A 48 -5.23 -4.85 6.43
CA ARG A 48 -5.08 -4.65 7.88
C ARG A 48 -5.51 -3.26 8.33
N PHE A 49 -5.42 -2.26 7.45
CA PHE A 49 -5.73 -0.86 7.77
C PHE A 49 -7.11 -0.42 7.28
N ASP A 50 -7.79 -1.18 6.40
CA ASP A 50 -9.19 -0.95 6.01
C ASP A 50 -10.13 -0.95 7.24
N ASP A 51 -9.87 -1.76 8.26
CA ASP A 51 -10.68 -1.81 9.50
C ASP A 51 -10.38 -0.67 10.49
N ALA A 52 -9.28 0.06 10.32
CA ALA A 52 -8.77 0.96 11.37
C ALA A 52 -9.10 2.44 11.15
N GLY A 53 -9.65 2.85 10.01
CA GLY A 53 -9.91 4.27 9.69
C GLY A 53 -8.66 5.16 9.64
N VAL A 54 -7.46 4.59 9.72
CA VAL A 54 -6.18 5.29 9.81
C VAL A 54 -5.43 5.09 8.50
N ARG A 55 -5.73 5.94 7.52
CA ARG A 55 -5.15 5.92 6.16
C ARG A 55 -3.80 6.62 6.02
N SER A 56 -3.41 7.45 7.01
CA SER A 56 -2.25 8.35 6.93
C SER A 56 -0.89 7.72 7.29
N PHE A 57 -0.86 6.56 7.97
CA PHE A 57 0.40 5.92 8.42
C PHE A 57 0.73 4.60 7.71
N LEU A 58 -0.13 4.20 6.78
CA LEU A 58 -0.05 2.97 5.98
C LEU A 58 1.29 2.81 5.25
N PRO A 59 1.81 3.82 4.51
CA PRO A 59 3.00 3.64 3.70
C PRO A 59 4.27 3.30 4.50
N VAL A 60 4.46 3.94 5.65
CA VAL A 60 5.65 3.74 6.50
C VAL A 60 5.63 2.36 7.18
N LEU A 61 4.45 1.92 7.61
CA LEU A 61 4.27 0.61 8.24
C LEU A 61 4.42 -0.52 7.21
N VAL A 62 3.86 -0.34 6.02
CA VAL A 62 4.03 -1.25 4.88
C VAL A 62 5.50 -1.34 4.48
N GLU A 63 6.17 -0.20 4.34
CA GLU A 63 7.60 -0.16 4.00
C GLU A 63 8.42 -0.94 5.03
N ARG A 64 8.29 -0.61 6.32
CA ARG A 64 9.04 -1.29 7.39
C ARG A 64 8.78 -2.80 7.42
N SER A 65 7.52 -3.23 7.28
CA SER A 65 7.13 -4.64 7.24
C SER A 65 7.73 -5.37 6.03
N ALA A 66 7.75 -4.72 4.87
CA ALA A 66 8.37 -5.25 3.66
C ALA A 66 9.89 -5.40 3.84
N ARG A 67 10.59 -4.36 4.31
CA ARG A 67 12.05 -4.43 4.57
C ARG A 67 12.39 -5.58 5.51
N ASP A 68 11.71 -5.66 6.64
CA ASP A 68 11.90 -6.69 7.67
C ASP A 68 11.68 -8.12 7.15
N ARG A 69 10.80 -8.33 6.15
CA ARG A 69 10.61 -9.64 5.51
C ARG A 69 11.70 -9.95 4.49
N LEU A 70 12.07 -8.95 3.71
CA LEU A 70 13.04 -9.10 2.63
C LEU A 70 14.46 -9.36 3.19
N GLU A 71 14.81 -8.76 4.33
CA GLU A 71 16.07 -9.00 5.03
C GLU A 71 16.18 -10.38 5.70
N ARG A 72 15.05 -11.04 5.94
CA ARG A 72 14.98 -12.36 6.59
C ARG A 72 14.86 -13.54 5.63
N ALA A 73 14.73 -13.28 4.32
CA ALA A 73 14.57 -14.29 3.27
C ALA A 73 15.80 -14.33 2.37
#